data_AF-A0A5R9GP22-F1
#
_entry.id   AF-A0A5R9GP22-F1
#
_cell.length_a   1.000
_cell.length_b   1.000
_cell.length_c   1.000
_cell.angle_alpha   90.00
_cell.angle_beta   90.00
_cell.angle_gamma   90.00
#
_symmetry.space_group_name_H-M   'P 1'
#
loop_
_entity.id
_entity.type
_entity.pdbx_description
1 polymer ?
#
loop_
_entity_poly.entity_id
_entity_poly.type
_entity_poly.pdbx_seq_one_letter_code
_entity_poly.pdbx_strand_id
1 'polypeptide(L)'
;MIRWVAWAAALAIGVAAPHGGATSSVPAIERSATVSVLSAAETSLEAQVAAWIAELAKDEAFSSWKDATWRKAPLGPGQHGWVIFVNGQGGSALGYLVVGAKPEGGYALLEYGAGEYSLFSSEVLDRALGSDGLEDVAFTSNASVERLYFDPMHAFWQVSEAGVTRYADAANGAWLPIAEEDVTRLKVATSSPESLSGKRLHIMKKPGDPYLDLDWLDTPDASIRGWGDFAAWLDGRGDGEAMYAGAAFGGAVMTPVGVAGYHWWPVADGSQAAGAASLRGYVAVDQEGLTRYAPLERLLAVGAFR
;
A
#
# COMPACT_ATOMS: atom_id res chain seq x y z
N MET A 1 7.32 10.85 45.83
CA MET A 1 8.48 9.96 46.06
C MET A 1 9.11 9.64 44.71
N ILE A 2 10.46 9.70 44.64
CA ILE A 2 11.37 9.30 43.54
C ILE A 2 11.26 10.18 42.26
N ARG A 3 11.93 11.34 42.14
CA ARG A 3 13.36 11.69 41.91
C ARG A 3 13.91 11.33 40.52
N TRP A 4 14.08 12.39 39.71
CA TRP A 4 14.90 12.48 38.50
C TRP A 4 16.39 12.46 38.86
N VAL A 5 17.22 11.83 38.03
CA VAL A 5 18.68 11.91 38.12
C VAL A 5 19.23 12.36 36.76
N ALA A 6 19.84 13.55 36.77
CA ALA A 6 20.74 14.05 35.74
C ALA A 6 22.16 13.53 36.01
N TRP A 7 22.93 13.27 34.96
CA TRP A 7 24.38 13.09 35.05
C TRP A 7 25.08 14.20 34.26
N ALA A 8 25.86 14.99 34.99
CA ALA A 8 26.95 15.80 34.49
C ALA A 8 28.20 15.36 35.25
N ALA A 9 29.31 15.16 34.53
CA ALA A 9 30.65 15.16 35.13
C ALA A 9 31.64 15.69 34.10
N ALA A 10 32.23 16.83 34.44
CA ALA A 10 33.41 17.39 33.80
C ALA A 10 34.67 16.88 34.51
N LEU A 11 35.79 16.78 33.80
CA LEU A 11 37.07 17.27 34.32
C LEU A 11 38.09 17.49 33.19
N ALA A 12 38.77 18.63 33.27
CA ALA A 12 39.87 19.07 32.43
C ALA A 12 41.22 18.96 33.18
N ILE A 13 42.28 19.52 32.57
CA ILE A 13 43.68 19.74 33.00
C ILE A 13 44.65 18.70 32.38
N GLY A 14 45.78 19.03 31.73
CA GLY A 14 46.43 20.30 31.40
C GLY A 14 47.82 20.09 30.76
N VAL A 15 48.19 20.99 29.83
CA VAL A 15 49.50 21.61 29.47
C VAL A 15 50.82 20.79 29.49
N ALA A 16 51.53 20.74 28.35
CA ALA A 16 52.86 21.36 28.13
C ALA A 16 53.53 20.92 26.79
N ALA A 17 54.13 21.86 26.05
CA ALA A 17 55.16 21.65 25.02
C ALA A 17 56.53 22.02 25.63
N PRO A 18 57.72 21.57 25.13
CA PRO A 18 58.34 22.20 23.93
C PRO A 18 59.41 21.41 23.11
N HIS A 19 59.65 21.87 21.86
CA HIS A 19 60.93 22.06 21.10
C HIS A 19 61.71 20.92 20.40
N GLY A 20 62.18 21.25 19.17
CA GLY A 20 63.28 20.64 18.38
C GLY A 20 62.85 19.47 17.49
N GLY A 21 63.19 19.30 16.22
CA GLY A 21 64.17 19.88 15.30
C GLY A 21 64.59 18.76 14.31
N ALA A 22 64.82 19.11 13.03
CA ALA A 22 65.40 18.30 11.94
C ALA A 22 64.51 17.32 11.12
N THR A 23 64.09 17.84 9.96
CA THR A 23 64.20 17.27 8.59
C THR A 23 64.20 15.75 8.38
N SER A 24 63.20 15.25 7.64
CA SER A 24 63.48 14.50 6.40
C SER A 24 62.26 14.46 5.48
N SER A 25 62.50 14.86 4.24
CA SER A 25 61.60 14.94 3.10
C SER A 25 61.28 13.57 2.50
N VAL A 26 60.00 13.28 2.24
CA VAL A 26 59.53 12.20 1.34
C VAL A 26 58.29 12.73 0.58
N PRO A 27 58.17 12.49 -0.73
CA PRO A 27 57.51 13.42 -1.64
C PRO A 27 55.99 13.36 -1.65
N ALA A 28 55.42 14.46 -2.12
CA ALA A 28 54.01 14.67 -2.41
C ALA A 28 53.45 13.59 -3.34
N ILE A 29 52.50 12.81 -2.83
CA ILE A 29 51.52 12.12 -3.66
C ILE A 29 50.28 13.02 -3.63
N GLU A 30 50.11 13.82 -4.68
CA GLU A 30 48.84 14.45 -4.99
C GLU A 30 47.80 13.36 -5.28
N ARG A 31 47.10 12.90 -4.23
CA ARG A 31 45.83 12.19 -4.41
C ARG A 31 44.74 13.23 -4.68
N SER A 32 44.68 13.66 -5.93
CA SER A 32 43.47 14.20 -6.52
C SER A 32 42.43 13.07 -6.55
N ALA A 33 41.56 13.04 -5.54
CA ALA A 33 40.39 12.16 -5.51
C ALA A 33 39.34 12.75 -4.56
N THR A 34 38.75 13.88 -4.93
CA THR A 34 37.35 14.15 -4.57
C THR A 34 36.50 13.90 -5.80
N VAL A 35 36.44 12.63 -6.21
CA VAL A 35 35.29 12.16 -7.00
C VAL A 35 34.13 12.18 -6.03
N SER A 36 33.24 13.13 -6.26
CA SER A 36 31.94 13.27 -5.63
C SER A 36 31.20 11.93 -5.72
N VAL A 37 31.26 11.14 -4.66
CA VAL A 37 30.34 10.03 -4.46
C VAL A 37 29.01 10.67 -4.10
N LEU A 38 28.23 11.04 -5.12
CA LEU A 38 26.79 11.15 -4.99
C LEU A 38 26.28 9.73 -4.72
N SER A 39 26.32 9.35 -3.44
CA SER A 39 25.46 8.30 -2.92
C SER A 39 24.03 8.74 -3.24
N ALA A 40 23.32 7.91 -4.01
CA ALA A 40 21.87 8.02 -4.11
C ALA A 40 21.33 8.02 -2.68
N ALA A 41 20.85 9.17 -2.22
CA ALA A 41 20.28 9.28 -0.88
C ALA A 41 19.07 8.34 -0.83
N GLU A 42 19.09 7.37 0.09
CA GLU A 42 17.91 6.56 0.39
C GLU A 42 16.75 7.51 0.70
N THR A 43 15.72 7.49 -0.14
CA THR A 43 14.54 8.34 0.07
C THR A 43 13.76 7.76 1.23
N SER A 44 13.56 8.55 2.30
CA SER A 44 12.74 8.15 3.45
C SER A 44 11.32 7.77 3.02
N LEU A 45 10.66 6.87 3.78
CA LEU A 45 9.25 6.51 3.56
C LEU A 45 8.37 7.75 3.46
N GLU A 46 8.58 8.71 4.34
CA GLU A 46 7.81 9.94 4.45
C GLU A 46 7.91 10.78 3.17
N ALA A 47 9.12 10.93 2.63
CA ALA A 47 9.33 11.62 1.35
C ALA A 47 8.69 10.87 0.17
N GLN A 48 8.76 9.53 0.16
CA GLN A 48 8.14 8.72 -0.90
C GLN A 48 6.61 8.79 -0.86
N VAL A 49 6.02 8.72 0.34
CA VAL A 49 4.58 8.87 0.55
C VAL A 49 4.11 10.26 0.13
N ALA A 50 4.82 11.31 0.51
CA ALA A 50 4.51 12.68 0.08
C ALA A 50 4.57 12.82 -1.45
N ALA A 51 5.55 12.19 -2.10
CA ALA A 51 5.66 12.19 -3.56
C ALA A 51 4.47 11.49 -4.24
N TRP A 52 4.04 10.33 -3.74
CA TRP A 52 2.87 9.63 -4.28
C TRP A 52 1.57 10.43 -4.05
N ILE A 53 1.36 11.00 -2.86
CA ILE A 53 0.20 11.84 -2.58
C ILE A 53 0.17 13.05 -3.53
N ALA A 54 1.31 13.72 -3.72
CA ALA A 54 1.41 14.87 -4.62
C ALA A 54 1.15 14.50 -6.09
N GLU A 55 1.58 13.31 -6.53
CA GLU A 55 1.31 12.80 -7.87
C GLU A 55 -0.17 12.43 -8.05
N LEU A 56 -0.75 11.73 -7.06
CA LEU A 56 -2.16 11.35 -7.08
C LEU A 56 -3.06 12.58 -7.09
N ALA A 57 -2.78 13.58 -6.25
CA ALA A 57 -3.54 14.84 -6.13
C ALA A 57 -3.58 15.72 -7.39
N LYS A 58 -2.85 15.36 -8.45
CA LYS A 58 -3.01 15.97 -9.77
C LYS A 58 -4.30 15.52 -10.47
N ASP A 59 -4.94 14.44 -10.00
CA ASP A 59 -6.27 14.04 -10.47
C ASP A 59 -7.37 14.89 -9.85
N GLU A 60 -8.45 15.10 -10.58
CA GLU A 60 -9.66 15.71 -10.03
C GLU A 60 -10.24 14.86 -8.90
N ALA A 61 -10.28 13.53 -9.08
CA ALA A 61 -10.80 12.58 -8.10
C ALA A 61 -9.99 12.57 -6.78
N PHE A 62 -8.74 13.05 -6.82
CA PHE A 62 -7.82 13.09 -5.68
C PHE A 62 -7.42 14.51 -5.30
N SER A 63 -8.05 15.54 -5.87
CA SER A 63 -7.64 16.94 -5.71
C SER A 63 -7.65 17.40 -4.25
N SER A 64 -8.55 16.84 -3.44
CA SER A 64 -8.64 17.08 -1.99
C SER A 64 -7.41 16.58 -1.21
N TRP A 65 -6.58 15.71 -1.80
CA TRP A 65 -5.37 15.18 -1.16
C TRP A 65 -4.23 16.20 -1.11
N LYS A 66 -4.30 17.29 -1.90
CA LYS A 66 -3.25 18.31 -1.99
C LYS A 66 -2.92 18.94 -0.63
N ASP A 67 -3.95 19.17 0.19
CA ASP A 67 -3.84 19.80 1.50
C ASP A 67 -4.12 18.80 2.64
N ALA A 68 -4.08 17.50 2.33
CA ALA A 68 -4.36 16.45 3.29
C ALA A 68 -3.20 16.25 4.27
N THR A 69 -3.56 15.77 5.45
CA THR A 69 -2.62 15.19 6.41
C THR A 69 -2.65 13.67 6.29
N TRP A 70 -1.62 12.99 6.79
CA TRP A 70 -1.62 11.55 6.81
C TRP A 70 -0.95 10.98 8.06
N ARG A 71 -1.33 9.76 8.41
CA ARG A 71 -0.73 8.97 9.49
C ARG A 71 -0.43 7.57 8.99
N LYS A 72 0.58 6.92 9.56
CA LYS A 72 0.95 5.55 9.22
C LYS A 72 0.61 4.57 10.34
N ALA A 73 0.19 3.37 9.97
CA ALA A 73 0.12 2.22 10.88
C ALA A 73 0.85 1.04 10.25
N PRO A 74 1.58 0.23 11.05
CA PRO A 74 2.25 -0.95 10.53
C PRO A 74 1.22 -1.99 10.07
N LEU A 75 1.58 -2.69 9.00
CA LEU A 75 1.02 -4.00 8.71
C LEU A 75 1.69 -5.04 9.63
N GLY A 76 1.02 -6.18 9.83
CA GLY A 76 1.32 -7.15 10.86
C GLY A 76 2.76 -7.69 10.84
N PRO A 77 3.13 -8.47 11.87
CA PRO A 77 4.50 -8.93 12.06
C PRO A 77 5.12 -9.53 10.79
N GLY A 78 6.32 -9.06 10.43
CA GLY A 78 7.08 -9.58 9.30
C GLY A 78 6.65 -9.12 7.90
N GLN A 79 5.64 -8.26 7.76
CA GLN A 79 5.19 -7.78 6.43
C GLN A 79 6.05 -6.63 5.86
N HIS A 80 6.84 -5.97 6.71
CA HIS A 80 7.67 -4.81 6.34
C HIS A 80 6.89 -3.76 5.51
N GLY A 81 5.64 -3.52 5.90
CA GLY A 81 4.73 -2.62 5.19
C GLY A 81 3.88 -1.79 6.13
N TRP A 82 3.21 -0.79 5.55
CA TRP A 82 2.40 0.19 6.26
C TRP A 82 1.13 0.49 5.47
N VAL A 83 0.06 0.76 6.20
CA VAL A 83 -1.08 1.51 5.68
C VAL A 83 -0.90 2.98 6.05
N ILE A 84 -1.03 3.85 5.06
CA ILE A 84 -1.02 5.30 5.19
C ILE A 84 -2.46 5.77 5.07
N PHE A 85 -3.03 6.33 6.12
CA PHE A 85 -4.36 6.93 6.09
C PHE A 85 -4.23 8.38 5.67
N VAL A 86 -5.00 8.80 4.67
CA VAL A 86 -5.04 10.17 4.15
C VAL A 86 -6.32 10.83 4.66
N ASN A 87 -6.15 11.97 5.34
CA ASN A 87 -7.22 12.65 6.05
C ASN A 87 -7.29 14.13 5.64
N GLY A 88 -8.51 14.58 5.41
CA GLY A 88 -8.83 15.99 5.16
C GLY A 88 -8.84 16.81 6.43
N GLN A 89 -9.26 18.07 6.28
CA GLN A 89 -9.44 18.96 7.42
C GLN A 89 -10.48 18.40 8.40
N GLY A 90 -10.21 18.52 9.71
CA GLY A 90 -11.08 17.95 10.73
C GLY A 90 -11.00 16.43 10.89
N GLY A 91 -10.11 15.76 10.14
CA GLY A 91 -9.83 14.32 10.30
C GLY A 91 -10.68 13.40 9.41
N SER A 92 -11.55 13.93 8.54
CA SER A 92 -12.35 13.12 7.62
C SER A 92 -11.46 12.24 6.74
N ALA A 93 -11.82 10.98 6.53
CA ALA A 93 -11.09 10.11 5.62
C ALA A 93 -11.22 10.63 4.17
N LEU A 94 -10.10 10.63 3.44
CA LEU A 94 -10.06 10.90 2.00
C LEU A 94 -9.59 9.68 1.21
N GLY A 95 -8.97 8.71 1.89
CA GLY A 95 -8.46 7.49 1.30
C GLY A 95 -7.21 6.99 2.00
N TYR A 96 -6.45 6.13 1.31
CA TYR A 96 -5.27 5.47 1.88
C TYR A 96 -4.25 5.06 0.82
N LEU A 97 -3.05 4.72 1.29
CA LEU A 97 -2.02 4.02 0.53
C LEU A 97 -1.59 2.77 1.30
N VAL A 98 -1.35 1.66 0.61
CA VAL A 98 -0.68 0.49 1.15
C VAL A 98 0.74 0.47 0.58
N VAL A 99 1.73 0.48 1.47
CA VAL A 99 3.15 0.63 1.11
C VAL A 99 3.94 -0.56 1.63
N GLY A 100 4.76 -1.16 0.79
CA GLY A 100 5.69 -2.23 1.16
C GLY A 100 7.15 -1.77 1.04
N ALA A 101 8.02 -2.22 1.93
CA ALA A 101 9.46 -2.11 1.76
C ALA A 101 9.95 -3.12 0.70
N LYS A 102 10.91 -2.71 -0.12
CA LYS A 102 11.49 -3.58 -1.16
C LYS A 102 12.72 -4.33 -0.62
N PRO A 103 12.97 -5.59 -1.02
CA PRO A 103 14.16 -6.34 -0.61
C PRO A 103 15.47 -5.63 -0.95
N GLU A 104 15.52 -4.94 -2.09
CA GLU A 104 16.68 -4.18 -2.56
C GLU A 104 16.79 -2.75 -1.97
N GLY A 105 15.89 -2.38 -1.06
CA GLY A 105 15.80 -1.05 -0.48
C GLY A 105 14.79 -0.13 -1.19
N GLY A 106 14.29 0.87 -0.45
CA GLY A 106 13.21 1.74 -0.89
C GLY A 106 11.82 1.15 -0.65
N TYR A 107 10.81 1.76 -1.28
CA TYR A 107 9.40 1.47 -1.05
C TYR A 107 8.63 1.26 -2.34
N ALA A 108 7.55 0.50 -2.26
CA ALA A 108 6.63 0.22 -3.35
C ALA A 108 5.19 0.52 -2.93
N LEU A 109 4.41 1.13 -3.82
CA LEU A 109 3.00 1.40 -3.61
C LEU A 109 2.19 0.16 -4.01
N LEU A 110 1.72 -0.62 -3.05
CA LEU A 110 1.05 -1.90 -3.31
C LEU A 110 -0.40 -1.71 -3.73
N GLU A 111 -1.06 -0.69 -3.19
CA GLU A 111 -2.46 -0.32 -3.45
C GLU A 111 -2.67 1.12 -2.96
N TYR A 112 -3.70 1.79 -3.46
CA TYR A 112 -4.26 2.99 -2.84
C TYR A 112 -5.76 2.98 -3.05
N GLY A 113 -6.49 3.77 -2.27
CA GLY A 113 -7.94 3.88 -2.44
C GLY A 113 -8.44 5.25 -2.06
N ALA A 114 -9.64 5.57 -2.53
CA ALA A 114 -10.37 6.79 -2.24
C ALA A 114 -11.80 6.43 -1.80
N GLY A 115 -12.32 7.18 -0.83
CA GLY A 115 -13.64 6.94 -0.26
C GLY A 115 -13.81 7.61 1.10
N GLU A 116 -15.02 7.58 1.63
CA GLU A 116 -15.37 8.13 2.95
C GLU A 116 -14.84 7.28 4.11
N TYR A 117 -14.28 6.11 3.81
CA TYR A 117 -13.55 5.26 4.74
C TYR A 117 -12.29 4.72 4.07
N SER A 118 -11.48 3.98 4.83
CA SER A 118 -10.22 3.42 4.35
C SER A 118 -10.11 1.96 4.72
N LEU A 119 -9.33 1.22 3.94
CA LEU A 119 -8.87 -0.11 4.32
C LEU A 119 -8.22 -0.03 5.70
N PHE A 120 -8.60 -0.91 6.61
CA PHE A 120 -8.13 -0.91 8.01
C PHE A 120 -8.46 0.36 8.83
N SER A 121 -9.53 1.07 8.46
CA SER A 121 -10.06 2.16 9.28
C SER A 121 -10.63 1.64 10.60
N SER A 122 -10.64 2.51 11.62
CA SER A 122 -11.27 2.24 12.92
C SER A 122 -12.74 1.90 12.76
N GLU A 123 -13.43 2.62 11.88
CA GLU A 123 -14.86 2.50 11.60
C GLU A 123 -15.22 1.10 11.09
N VAL A 124 -14.35 0.51 10.23
CA VAL A 124 -14.51 -0.86 9.74
C VAL A 124 -14.26 -1.87 10.86
N LEU A 125 -13.23 -1.66 11.69
CA LEU A 125 -12.94 -2.53 12.83
C LEU A 125 -14.07 -2.49 13.87
N ASP A 126 -14.54 -1.31 14.25
CA ASP A 126 -15.61 -1.12 15.22
C ASP A 126 -16.91 -1.80 14.75
N ARG A 127 -17.20 -1.72 13.44
CA ARG A 127 -18.33 -2.46 12.83
C ARG A 127 -18.15 -3.96 12.96
N ALA A 128 -16.96 -4.49 12.64
CA ALA A 128 -16.68 -5.92 12.75
C ALA A 128 -16.85 -6.40 14.21
N LEU A 129 -16.23 -5.69 15.17
CA LEU A 129 -16.30 -6.03 16.58
C LEU A 129 -17.73 -5.94 17.14
N GLY A 130 -18.45 -4.86 16.84
CA GLY A 130 -19.83 -4.67 17.30
C GLY A 130 -20.81 -5.69 16.72
N SER A 131 -20.57 -6.20 15.51
CA SER A 131 -21.43 -7.22 14.91
C SER A 131 -21.41 -8.57 15.65
N ASP A 132 -20.40 -8.82 16.48
CA ASP A 132 -20.15 -10.10 17.15
C ASP A 132 -20.02 -9.94 18.68
N GLY A 133 -20.38 -8.77 19.22
CA GLY A 133 -20.33 -8.47 20.66
C GLY A 133 -18.92 -8.43 21.25
N LEU A 134 -17.94 -8.00 20.44
CA LEU A 134 -16.51 -7.97 20.76
C LEU A 134 -15.98 -6.54 20.99
N GLU A 135 -16.85 -5.60 21.34
CA GLU A 135 -16.48 -4.18 21.50
C GLU A 135 -15.40 -3.96 22.56
N ASP A 136 -15.33 -4.86 23.56
CA ASP A 136 -14.38 -4.78 24.67
C ASP A 136 -13.00 -5.38 24.38
N VAL A 137 -12.79 -6.00 23.20
CA VAL A 137 -11.51 -6.63 22.80
C VAL A 137 -10.33 -5.64 22.89
N ALA A 138 -10.55 -4.35 22.66
CA ALA A 138 -9.51 -3.33 22.80
C ALA A 138 -9.03 -3.12 24.25
N PHE A 139 -9.81 -3.57 25.24
CA PHE A 139 -9.57 -3.35 26.67
C PHE A 139 -9.22 -4.62 27.44
N THR A 140 -9.27 -5.80 26.80
CA THR A 140 -8.94 -7.07 27.43
C THR A 140 -7.45 -7.38 27.27
N SER A 141 -6.78 -7.75 28.37
CA SER A 141 -5.32 -7.99 28.38
C SER A 141 -4.88 -9.23 27.59
N ASN A 142 -5.83 -10.07 27.20
CA ASN A 142 -5.65 -11.32 26.45
C ASN A 142 -6.21 -11.23 25.03
N ALA A 143 -6.35 -10.01 24.51
CA ALA A 143 -6.77 -9.77 23.14
C ALA A 143 -5.68 -9.09 22.30
N SER A 144 -5.71 -9.34 20.99
CA SER A 144 -4.90 -8.62 20.01
C SER A 144 -5.69 -8.38 18.73
N VAL A 145 -5.40 -7.25 18.08
CA VAL A 145 -5.94 -6.90 16.77
C VAL A 145 -4.79 -6.51 15.86
N GLU A 146 -4.61 -7.23 14.76
CA GLU A 146 -3.53 -7.03 13.80
C GLU A 146 -4.07 -6.76 12.39
N ARG A 147 -3.36 -5.91 11.63
CA ARG A 147 -3.66 -5.62 10.22
C ARG A 147 -2.85 -6.57 9.35
N LEU A 148 -3.49 -7.40 8.54
CA LEU A 148 -2.78 -8.30 7.63
C LEU A 148 -3.11 -7.95 6.19
N TYR A 149 -2.08 -7.67 5.38
CA TYR A 149 -2.23 -7.38 3.97
C TYR A 149 -1.27 -8.25 3.16
N PHE A 150 -1.82 -9.14 2.34
CA PHE A 150 -1.03 -10.00 1.47
C PHE A 150 -1.12 -9.55 0.01
N ASP A 151 -2.30 -9.16 -0.43
CA ASP A 151 -2.59 -8.57 -1.74
C ASP A 151 -3.98 -7.89 -1.67
N PRO A 152 -4.45 -7.23 -2.74
CA PRO A 152 -5.73 -6.52 -2.71
C PRO A 152 -6.94 -7.38 -2.30
N MET A 153 -6.97 -8.67 -2.58
CA MET A 153 -8.10 -9.54 -2.17
C MET A 153 -7.86 -10.25 -0.83
N HIS A 154 -6.71 -10.02 -0.20
CA HIS A 154 -6.32 -10.63 1.06
C HIS A 154 -5.85 -9.55 2.05
N ALA A 155 -6.77 -8.65 2.39
CA ALA A 155 -6.60 -7.62 3.40
C ALA A 155 -7.62 -7.82 4.53
N PHE A 156 -7.15 -8.12 5.74
CA PHE A 156 -8.03 -8.49 6.84
C PHE A 156 -7.46 -8.12 8.21
N TRP A 157 -8.37 -7.87 9.14
CA TRP A 157 -8.08 -7.82 10.56
C TRP A 157 -7.97 -9.23 11.12
N GLN A 158 -6.89 -9.53 11.82
CA GLN A 158 -6.81 -10.69 12.70
C GLN A 158 -7.19 -10.25 14.11
N VAL A 159 -8.24 -10.83 14.65
CA VAL A 159 -8.74 -10.56 16.01
C VAL A 159 -8.58 -11.82 16.83
N SER A 160 -7.73 -11.77 17.84
CA SER A 160 -7.52 -12.88 18.77
C SER A 160 -8.02 -12.48 20.15
N GLU A 161 -8.85 -13.30 20.78
CA GLU A 161 -9.33 -13.11 22.15
C GLU A 161 -9.45 -14.46 22.86
N ALA A 162 -8.93 -14.56 24.07
CA ALA A 162 -9.04 -15.77 24.91
C ALA A 162 -8.59 -17.07 24.20
N GLY A 163 -7.63 -16.97 23.27
CA GLY A 163 -7.10 -18.09 22.49
C GLY A 163 -7.90 -18.45 21.23
N VAL A 164 -8.95 -17.69 20.91
CA VAL A 164 -9.71 -17.85 19.67
C VAL A 164 -9.31 -16.74 18.70
N THR A 165 -8.92 -17.11 17.48
CA THR A 165 -8.58 -16.17 16.41
C THR A 165 -9.67 -16.18 15.34
N ARG A 166 -10.11 -14.99 14.93
CA ARG A 166 -11.05 -14.76 13.84
C ARG A 166 -10.51 -13.70 12.89
N TYR A 167 -11.05 -13.68 11.68
CA TYR A 167 -10.61 -12.77 10.63
C TYR A 167 -11.78 -11.97 10.07
N ALA A 168 -11.63 -10.66 9.99
CA ALA A 168 -12.63 -9.77 9.37
C ALA A 168 -12.02 -9.06 8.17
N ASP A 169 -12.78 -8.93 7.09
CA ASP A 169 -12.38 -8.19 5.90
C ASP A 169 -12.03 -6.73 6.25
N ALA A 170 -10.91 -6.24 5.75
CA ALA A 170 -10.40 -4.91 6.11
C ALA A 170 -11.11 -3.75 5.41
N ALA A 171 -11.91 -4.03 4.37
CA ALA A 171 -12.66 -3.04 3.61
C ALA A 171 -14.07 -2.85 4.17
N ASN A 172 -14.79 -3.93 4.49
CA ASN A 172 -16.19 -3.83 4.95
C ASN A 172 -16.44 -4.36 6.37
N GLY A 173 -15.50 -5.12 6.97
CA GLY A 173 -15.61 -5.62 8.33
C GLY A 173 -16.40 -6.94 8.44
N ALA A 174 -16.73 -7.58 7.32
CA ALA A 174 -17.40 -8.87 7.32
C ALA A 174 -16.48 -9.96 7.88
N TRP A 175 -17.00 -10.79 8.80
CA TRP A 175 -16.27 -11.96 9.30
C TRP A 175 -16.09 -13.00 8.19
N LEU A 176 -14.86 -13.46 8.04
CA LEU A 176 -14.45 -14.40 7.01
C LEU A 176 -14.53 -15.84 7.52
N PRO A 177 -15.08 -16.79 6.74
CA PRO A 177 -15.17 -18.20 7.10
C PRO A 177 -13.83 -18.94 6.83
N ILE A 178 -12.74 -18.43 7.39
CA ILE A 178 -11.37 -18.93 7.18
C ILE A 178 -10.69 -19.28 8.50
N ALA A 179 -9.66 -20.12 8.42
CA ALA A 179 -8.82 -20.52 9.54
C ALA A 179 -7.38 -19.99 9.41
N GLU A 180 -6.60 -20.12 10.48
CA GLU A 180 -5.19 -19.71 10.50
C GLU A 180 -4.36 -20.43 9.43
N GLU A 181 -4.69 -21.69 9.12
CA GLU A 181 -4.05 -22.47 8.07
C GLU A 181 -4.27 -21.86 6.67
N ASP A 182 -5.38 -21.15 6.45
CA ASP A 182 -5.63 -20.47 5.18
C ASP A 182 -4.73 -19.24 5.04
N VAL A 183 -4.52 -18.51 6.14
CA VAL A 183 -3.68 -17.31 6.21
C VAL A 183 -2.20 -17.65 6.09
N THR A 184 -1.73 -18.70 6.75
CA THR A 184 -0.31 -19.13 6.71
C THR A 184 0.16 -19.57 5.32
N ARG A 185 -0.77 -19.93 4.42
CA ARG A 185 -0.45 -20.24 3.01
C ARG A 185 -0.26 -19.01 2.14
N LEU A 186 -0.69 -17.84 2.61
CA LEU A 186 -0.55 -16.59 1.86
C LEU A 186 0.89 -16.08 1.89
N LYS A 187 1.25 -15.36 0.84
CA LYS A 187 2.56 -14.73 0.70
C LYS A 187 2.36 -13.25 0.47
N VAL A 188 3.15 -12.43 1.16
CA VAL A 188 3.12 -10.98 0.99
C VAL A 188 3.55 -10.64 -0.44
N ALA A 189 2.70 -9.88 -1.13
CA ALA A 189 3.00 -9.27 -2.41
C ALA A 189 4.10 -8.22 -2.24
N THR A 190 5.30 -8.48 -2.77
CA THR A 190 6.44 -7.53 -2.71
C THR A 190 6.66 -6.75 -4.00
N SER A 191 6.05 -7.15 -5.12
CA SER A 191 6.17 -6.43 -6.39
C SER A 191 5.05 -5.40 -6.56
N SER A 192 5.45 -4.20 -6.93
CA SER A 192 4.59 -3.06 -7.29
C SER A 192 5.31 -2.20 -8.34
N PRO A 193 4.58 -1.39 -9.12
CA PRO A 193 5.19 -0.48 -10.07
C PRO A 193 6.08 0.56 -9.35
N GLU A 194 7.38 0.52 -9.65
CA GLU A 194 8.49 1.16 -8.92
C GLU A 194 8.49 2.70 -8.86
N SER A 195 7.54 3.40 -9.52
CA SER A 195 7.42 4.87 -9.51
C SER A 195 6.14 5.34 -10.20
N LEU A 196 5.42 6.28 -9.59
CA LEU A 196 4.33 7.03 -10.22
C LEU A 196 4.92 8.34 -10.78
N SER A 197 5.26 8.37 -12.06
CA SER A 197 5.77 9.59 -12.69
C SER A 197 5.38 9.64 -14.16
N GLY A 198 5.22 10.85 -14.69
CA GLY A 198 4.86 11.08 -16.09
C GLY A 198 3.37 11.29 -16.32
N LYS A 199 2.93 11.15 -17.57
CA LYS A 199 1.54 11.45 -17.97
C LYS A 199 0.61 10.30 -17.57
N ARG A 200 -0.23 10.48 -16.56
CA ARG A 200 -1.27 9.52 -16.20
C ARG A 200 -2.46 9.58 -17.17
N LEU A 201 -3.03 8.43 -17.53
CA LEU A 201 -4.43 8.35 -18.00
C LEU A 201 -5.28 7.76 -16.89
N HIS A 202 -6.45 8.35 -16.75
CA HIS A 202 -7.49 7.93 -15.83
C HIS A 202 -8.75 7.71 -16.66
N ILE A 203 -9.33 6.51 -16.56
CA ILE A 203 -10.65 6.22 -17.10
C ILE A 203 -11.47 5.69 -15.95
N MET A 204 -12.57 6.37 -15.64
CA MET A 204 -13.59 5.89 -14.71
C MET A 204 -14.93 5.79 -15.42
N LYS A 205 -15.63 4.71 -15.11
CA LYS A 205 -17.01 4.42 -15.40
C LYS A 205 -17.73 4.31 -14.07
N LYS A 206 -19.05 4.43 -14.09
CA LYS A 206 -19.84 4.07 -12.92
C LYS A 206 -19.62 2.57 -12.64
N PRO A 207 -19.10 2.17 -11.47
CA PRO A 207 -18.99 0.76 -11.14
C PRO A 207 -20.38 0.14 -11.04
N GLY A 208 -20.52 -1.09 -11.53
CA GLY A 208 -21.69 -1.89 -11.25
C GLY A 208 -21.71 -2.37 -9.80
N ASP A 209 -22.91 -2.61 -9.27
CA ASP A 209 -23.07 -3.24 -7.96
C ASP A 209 -23.35 -4.73 -8.17
N PRO A 210 -22.39 -5.62 -7.83
CA PRO A 210 -22.54 -7.05 -8.08
C PRO A 210 -23.62 -7.73 -7.24
N TYR A 211 -24.25 -7.02 -6.29
CA TYR A 211 -25.35 -7.52 -5.48
C TYR A 211 -26.72 -6.99 -5.95
N LEU A 212 -26.75 -5.96 -6.78
CA LEU A 212 -27.98 -5.45 -7.40
C LEU A 212 -28.26 -6.06 -8.77
N ASP A 213 -27.21 -6.42 -9.50
CA ASP A 213 -27.28 -7.14 -10.77
C ASP A 213 -26.43 -8.42 -10.68
N LEU A 214 -27.04 -9.57 -10.94
CA LEU A 214 -26.41 -10.90 -10.84
C LEU A 214 -26.07 -11.50 -12.21
N ASP A 215 -26.33 -10.79 -13.32
CA ASP A 215 -26.08 -11.28 -14.68
C ASP A 215 -24.60 -11.61 -14.93
N TRP A 216 -23.69 -11.04 -14.12
CA TRP A 216 -22.26 -11.34 -14.14
C TRP A 216 -21.92 -12.79 -13.76
N LEU A 217 -22.79 -13.49 -13.01
CA LEU A 217 -22.54 -14.88 -12.61
C LEU A 217 -22.46 -15.82 -13.81
N ASP A 218 -23.30 -15.57 -14.82
CA ASP A 218 -23.36 -16.34 -16.07
C ASP A 218 -22.39 -15.80 -17.14
N THR A 219 -21.73 -14.68 -16.86
CA THR A 219 -20.79 -14.06 -17.80
C THR A 219 -19.45 -14.79 -17.78
N PRO A 220 -18.92 -15.24 -18.94
CA PRO A 220 -17.64 -15.93 -18.99
C PRO A 220 -16.47 -15.00 -18.63
N ASP A 221 -15.43 -15.60 -18.05
CA ASP A 221 -14.21 -14.88 -17.70
C ASP A 221 -13.56 -14.23 -18.94
N ALA A 222 -13.16 -12.98 -18.80
CA ALA A 222 -12.42 -12.25 -19.80
C ALA A 222 -11.01 -12.83 -19.99
N SER A 223 -10.57 -12.97 -21.25
CA SER A 223 -9.24 -13.47 -21.59
C SER A 223 -8.17 -12.38 -21.51
N ILE A 224 -7.87 -11.92 -20.30
CA ILE A 224 -6.93 -10.81 -20.04
C ILE A 224 -5.57 -11.36 -19.61
N ARG A 225 -4.52 -11.08 -20.39
CA ARG A 225 -3.13 -11.49 -20.08
C ARG A 225 -2.23 -10.34 -19.66
N GLY A 226 -2.71 -9.10 -19.76
CA GLY A 226 -1.98 -7.90 -19.38
C GLY A 226 -2.74 -6.62 -19.74
N TRP A 227 -2.07 -5.49 -19.60
CA TRP A 227 -2.68 -4.16 -19.74
C TRP A 227 -3.35 -3.89 -21.09
N GLY A 228 -2.77 -4.38 -22.19
CA GLY A 228 -3.35 -4.21 -23.52
C GLY A 228 -4.71 -4.90 -23.65
N ASP A 229 -4.81 -6.15 -23.18
CA ASP A 229 -6.05 -6.92 -23.18
C ASP A 229 -7.08 -6.29 -22.22
N PHE A 230 -6.63 -5.86 -21.03
CA PHE A 230 -7.51 -5.25 -20.03
C PHE A 230 -8.14 -3.96 -20.53
N ALA A 231 -7.33 -3.04 -21.09
CA ALA A 231 -7.83 -1.78 -21.61
C ALA A 231 -8.81 -2.02 -22.78
N ALA A 232 -8.46 -2.88 -23.73
CA ALA A 232 -9.34 -3.21 -24.85
C ALA A 232 -10.66 -3.85 -24.40
N TRP A 233 -10.60 -4.74 -23.40
CA TRP A 233 -11.79 -5.36 -22.82
C TRP A 233 -12.70 -4.33 -22.14
N LEU A 234 -12.14 -3.47 -21.29
CA LEU A 234 -12.92 -2.47 -20.57
C LEU A 234 -13.52 -1.43 -21.52
N ASP A 235 -12.73 -0.94 -22.49
CA ASP A 235 -13.18 0.03 -23.49
C ASP A 235 -14.27 -0.54 -24.39
N GLY A 236 -14.12 -1.80 -24.82
CA GLY A 236 -15.08 -2.50 -25.68
C GLY A 236 -16.46 -2.70 -25.06
N ARG A 237 -16.60 -2.57 -23.73
CA ARG A 237 -17.88 -2.65 -23.03
C ARG A 237 -18.76 -1.41 -23.18
N GLY A 238 -18.21 -0.27 -23.60
CA GLY A 238 -18.97 0.99 -23.61
C GLY A 238 -19.52 1.31 -22.21
N ASP A 239 -20.84 1.47 -22.10
CA ASP A 239 -21.54 1.75 -20.84
C ASP A 239 -21.92 0.50 -20.04
N GLY A 240 -21.59 -0.70 -20.53
CA GLY A 240 -21.86 -1.95 -19.82
C GLY A 240 -21.07 -2.05 -18.52
N GLU A 241 -21.72 -2.51 -17.46
CA GLU A 241 -21.09 -2.75 -16.16
C GLU A 241 -20.03 -3.85 -16.30
N ALA A 242 -18.92 -3.69 -15.58
CA ALA A 242 -17.82 -4.62 -15.55
C ALA A 242 -17.63 -5.09 -14.12
N MET A 243 -17.40 -6.38 -13.93
CA MET A 243 -17.24 -7.00 -12.63
C MET A 243 -15.86 -7.65 -12.52
N TYR A 244 -15.36 -7.72 -11.31
CA TYR A 244 -14.22 -8.56 -10.97
C TYR A 244 -14.65 -9.52 -9.87
N ALA A 245 -14.48 -10.81 -10.11
CA ALA A 245 -14.79 -11.87 -9.17
C ALA A 245 -13.48 -12.34 -8.53
N GLY A 246 -13.16 -11.80 -7.35
CA GLY A 246 -12.03 -12.25 -6.54
C GLY A 246 -12.33 -13.61 -5.90
N ALA A 247 -11.41 -14.55 -6.03
CA ALA A 247 -11.48 -15.90 -5.47
C ALA A 247 -10.40 -16.09 -4.39
N ALA A 248 -10.60 -15.42 -3.25
CA ALA A 248 -9.68 -15.46 -2.13
C ALA A 248 -9.61 -16.87 -1.49
N PHE A 249 -8.46 -17.20 -0.90
CA PHE A 249 -8.22 -18.47 -0.20
C PHE A 249 -8.51 -19.73 -1.05
N GLY A 250 -8.20 -19.68 -2.35
CA GLY A 250 -8.47 -20.78 -3.27
C GLY A 250 -9.95 -20.94 -3.63
N GLY A 251 -10.72 -19.84 -3.54
CA GLY A 251 -12.15 -19.79 -3.89
C GLY A 251 -13.09 -20.08 -2.72
N ALA A 252 -12.58 -20.22 -1.49
CA ALA A 252 -13.43 -20.35 -0.30
C ALA A 252 -14.21 -19.06 -0.01
N VAL A 253 -13.67 -17.91 -0.39
CA VAL A 253 -14.32 -16.61 -0.31
C VAL A 253 -14.36 -15.98 -1.69
N MET A 254 -15.57 -15.71 -2.18
CA MET A 254 -15.79 -14.97 -3.41
C MET A 254 -16.15 -13.53 -3.08
N THR A 255 -15.34 -12.59 -3.57
CA THR A 255 -15.53 -11.15 -3.37
C THR A 255 -15.77 -10.51 -4.73
N PRO A 256 -17.03 -10.41 -5.19
CA PRO A 256 -17.33 -9.67 -6.39
C PRO A 256 -17.29 -8.18 -6.11
N VAL A 257 -16.69 -7.42 -7.02
CA VAL A 257 -16.59 -5.96 -6.95
C VAL A 257 -16.80 -5.35 -8.34
N GLY A 258 -17.37 -4.15 -8.38
CA GLY A 258 -17.53 -3.42 -9.64
C GLY A 258 -16.19 -2.92 -10.15
N VAL A 259 -15.92 -3.05 -11.43
CA VAL A 259 -14.74 -2.45 -12.07
C VAL A 259 -15.10 -1.03 -12.48
N ALA A 260 -14.55 -0.08 -11.75
CA ALA A 260 -14.78 1.33 -11.99
C ALA A 260 -13.88 1.88 -13.08
N GLY A 261 -12.70 1.30 -13.34
CA GLY A 261 -11.75 1.96 -14.22
C GLY A 261 -10.30 1.55 -14.07
N TYR A 262 -9.39 2.44 -14.44
CA TYR A 262 -7.97 2.28 -14.17
C TYR A 262 -7.19 3.59 -14.19
N HIS A 263 -6.04 3.57 -13.49
CA HIS A 263 -4.93 4.47 -13.69
C HIS A 263 -3.79 3.75 -14.37
N TRP A 264 -3.07 4.44 -15.27
CA TRP A 264 -1.78 3.95 -15.74
C TRP A 264 -0.78 5.10 -15.96
N TRP A 265 0.51 4.78 -15.92
CA TRP A 265 1.61 5.69 -16.17
C TRP A 265 2.52 5.07 -17.23
N PRO A 266 2.93 5.84 -18.27
CA PRO A 266 3.93 5.42 -19.21
C PRO A 266 5.28 5.39 -18.51
N VAL A 267 5.99 4.26 -18.62
CA VAL A 267 7.37 4.18 -18.14
C VAL A 267 8.28 4.73 -19.23
N ALA A 268 9.14 5.67 -18.86
CA ALA A 268 10.26 6.06 -19.70
C ALA A 268 11.29 4.93 -19.67
N ASP A 269 11.18 3.95 -20.58
CA ASP A 269 12.20 2.93 -20.71
C ASP A 269 13.49 3.58 -21.22
N GLY A 270 14.55 3.54 -20.41
CA GLY A 270 15.91 3.90 -20.82
C GLY A 270 16.52 2.91 -21.81
N SER A 271 15.82 1.81 -22.13
CA SER A 271 16.20 0.86 -23.17
C SER A 271 15.33 1.04 -24.40
N GLN A 272 15.95 1.44 -25.52
CA GLN A 272 15.35 1.42 -26.86
C GLN A 272 15.10 -0.01 -27.38
N ALA A 273 14.30 -0.80 -26.68
CA ALA A 273 13.64 -1.96 -27.26
C ALA A 273 12.23 -1.52 -27.67
N ALA A 274 12.10 -1.09 -28.92
CA ALA A 274 10.83 -0.75 -29.51
C ALA A 274 9.92 -1.98 -29.57
N GLY A 275 8.95 -2.06 -28.65
CA GLY A 275 7.91 -3.09 -28.63
C GLY A 275 7.19 -3.15 -27.29
N ALA A 276 6.08 -2.41 -27.19
CA ALA A 276 5.28 -2.14 -25.98
C ALA A 276 6.04 -1.35 -24.90
N ALA A 277 5.70 -0.07 -24.73
CA ALA A 277 6.09 0.66 -23.52
C ALA A 277 5.68 -0.19 -22.31
N SER A 278 6.60 -0.45 -21.38
CA SER A 278 6.26 -1.12 -20.13
C SER A 278 5.21 -0.26 -19.42
N LEU A 279 3.95 -0.70 -19.39
CA LEU A 279 2.86 0.04 -18.77
C LEU A 279 2.79 -0.30 -17.30
N ARG A 280 2.62 0.71 -16.45
CA ARG A 280 2.38 0.54 -15.01
C ARG A 280 0.98 1.03 -14.72
N GLY A 281 0.15 0.22 -14.09
CA GLY A 281 -1.21 0.66 -13.79
C GLY A 281 -1.83 0.01 -12.58
N TYR A 282 -2.98 0.54 -12.23
CA TYR A 282 -3.85 0.05 -11.18
C TYR A 282 -5.27 0.05 -11.72
N VAL A 283 -5.96 -1.06 -11.57
CA VAL A 283 -7.38 -1.20 -11.85
C VAL A 283 -8.15 -0.61 -10.68
N ALA A 284 -9.12 0.25 -10.98
CA ALA A 284 -10.06 0.76 -10.00
C ALA A 284 -11.21 -0.26 -9.85
N VAL A 285 -11.34 -0.83 -8.67
CA VAL A 285 -12.45 -1.69 -8.26
C VAL A 285 -13.20 -1.03 -7.11
N ASP A 286 -14.52 -1.08 -7.11
CA ASP A 286 -15.35 -0.49 -6.08
C ASP A 286 -15.99 -1.57 -5.22
N GLN A 287 -15.83 -1.42 -3.90
CA GLN A 287 -16.42 -2.29 -2.89
C GLN A 287 -17.18 -1.41 -1.89
N GLU A 288 -18.50 -1.34 -2.06
CA GLU A 288 -19.43 -0.62 -1.18
C GLU A 288 -19.13 0.90 -1.07
N GLY A 289 -18.63 1.52 -2.13
CA GLY A 289 -18.26 2.95 -2.14
C GLY A 289 -16.81 3.23 -1.75
N LEU A 290 -16.01 2.18 -1.45
CA LEU A 290 -14.56 2.28 -1.42
C LEU A 290 -13.99 1.92 -2.80
N THR A 291 -13.52 2.92 -3.53
CA THR A 291 -12.80 2.69 -4.77
C THR A 291 -11.34 2.40 -4.46
N ARG A 292 -10.90 1.18 -4.78
CA ARG A 292 -9.57 0.64 -4.57
C ARG A 292 -8.83 0.53 -5.88
N TYR A 293 -7.59 0.99 -5.91
CA TYR A 293 -6.71 0.95 -7.06
C TYR A 293 -5.65 -0.12 -6.81
N ALA A 294 -5.83 -1.25 -7.48
CA ALA A 294 -5.05 -2.47 -7.29
C ALA A 294 -4.25 -2.82 -8.57
N PRO A 295 -2.99 -3.30 -8.49
CA PRO A 295 -2.25 -3.71 -9.67
C PRO A 295 -2.95 -4.85 -10.42
N LEU A 296 -3.06 -4.75 -11.74
CA LEU A 296 -3.76 -5.73 -12.58
C LEU A 296 -3.22 -7.14 -12.39
N GLU A 297 -1.90 -7.29 -12.29
CA GLU A 297 -1.22 -8.57 -12.15
C GLU A 297 -1.58 -9.26 -10.83
N ARG A 298 -1.93 -8.47 -9.80
CA ARG A 298 -2.40 -9.00 -8.51
C ARG A 298 -3.83 -9.50 -8.61
N LEU A 299 -4.70 -8.75 -9.26
CA LEU A 299 -6.08 -9.17 -9.49
C LEU A 299 -6.14 -10.45 -10.34
N LEU A 300 -5.38 -10.52 -11.45
CA LEU A 300 -5.33 -11.72 -12.29
C LEU A 300 -4.76 -12.95 -11.57
N ALA A 301 -3.99 -12.77 -10.50
CA ALA A 301 -3.44 -13.89 -9.74
C ALA A 301 -4.47 -14.56 -8.82
N VAL A 302 -5.55 -13.86 -8.47
CA VAL A 302 -6.50 -14.29 -7.43
C VAL A 302 -7.97 -14.14 -7.84
N GLY A 303 -8.25 -13.93 -9.13
CA GLY A 303 -9.61 -13.77 -9.62
C GLY A 303 -9.69 -13.54 -11.12
N ALA A 304 -10.88 -13.16 -11.59
CA ALA A 304 -11.17 -12.97 -13.00
C ALA A 304 -12.08 -11.76 -13.24
N PHE A 305 -11.94 -11.17 -14.42
CA PHE A 305 -12.79 -10.07 -14.90
C PHE A 305 -13.97 -10.61 -15.70
N ARG A 306 -15.14 -10.01 -15.54
CA ARG A 306 -16.42 -10.46 -16.10
C ARG A 306 -17.33 -9.29 -16.46
#